data_AF-A0A3D2RNU7-F1
#
_entry.id   AF-A0A3D2RNU7-F1
#
_cell.length_a   1.000
_cell.length_b   1.000
_cell.length_c   1.000
_cell.angle_alpha   90.00
_cell.angle_beta   90.00
_cell.angle_gamma   90.00
#
_symmetry.space_group_name_H-M   'P 1'
#
loop_
_entity.id
_entity.type
_entity.pdbx_description
1 polymer ?
#
loop_
_entity_poly.entity_id
_entity_poly.type
_entity_poly.pdbx_seq_one_letter_code
_entity_poly.pdbx_strand_id
1 'polypeptide(L)'
;MNSPNSLQAVILDMDGTITAPVIDWHNLRSTIGVPPNETIMNHIRSLSIGKRQEATRILLETEMRGTEGVALNAGFEELVTKIREYELMTAVVTNNHGAAMQRVIEQIGLSFVIAI
;
A
#
# COMPACT_ATOMS: atom_id res chain seq x y z
N MET A 1 -16.92 5.88 -30.60
CA MET A 1 -15.88 4.92 -30.99
C MET A 1 -14.66 5.26 -30.18
N ASN A 2 -14.23 4.40 -29.25
CA ASN A 2 -13.02 4.66 -28.45
C ASN A 2 -11.81 4.38 -29.35
N SER A 3 -10.99 5.40 -29.56
CA SER A 3 -9.75 5.29 -30.33
C SER A 3 -8.81 4.27 -29.66
N PRO A 4 -8.08 3.43 -30.42
CA PRO A 4 -7.20 2.39 -29.86
C PRO A 4 -6.04 2.92 -28.97
N ASN A 5 -5.93 4.25 -28.80
CA ASN A 5 -4.96 4.93 -27.94
C ASN A 5 -5.59 5.65 -26.73
N SER A 6 -6.87 5.42 -26.41
CA SER A 6 -7.49 6.02 -25.21
C SER A 6 -7.06 5.27 -23.95
N LEU A 7 -6.60 5.98 -22.92
CA LEU A 7 -6.38 5.43 -21.59
C LEU A 7 -7.68 4.80 -21.06
N GLN A 8 -7.62 3.55 -20.61
CA GLN A 8 -8.81 2.80 -20.16
C GLN A 8 -8.80 2.48 -18.67
N ALA A 9 -7.61 2.44 -18.06
CA ALA A 9 -7.45 2.05 -16.68
C ALA A 9 -6.22 2.68 -16.04
N VAL A 10 -6.24 2.79 -14.72
CA VAL A 10 -5.09 3.16 -13.89
C VAL A 10 -4.91 2.15 -12.77
N ILE A 11 -3.64 1.78 -12.51
CA ILE A 11 -3.25 0.92 -11.40
C ILE A 11 -2.37 1.76 -10.48
N LEU A 12 -2.75 1.84 -9.22
CA LEU A 12 -2.10 2.69 -8.23
C LEU A 12 -1.42 1.84 -7.17
N ASP A 13 -0.21 2.25 -6.77
CA ASP A 13 0.37 1.80 -5.50
C ASP A 13 -0.28 2.57 -4.33
N MET A 14 -0.09 2.11 -3.09
CA MET A 14 -0.60 2.79 -1.89
C MET A 14 0.39 3.81 -1.32
N ASP A 15 1.47 3.34 -0.68
CA ASP A 15 2.34 4.20 0.12
C ASP A 15 3.22 5.10 -0.73
N GLY A 16 3.19 6.40 -0.46
CA GLY A 16 3.90 7.39 -1.26
C GLY A 16 3.26 7.62 -2.63
N THR A 17 2.13 6.98 -2.94
CA THR A 17 1.31 7.24 -4.14
C THR A 17 -0.07 7.79 -3.76
N ILE A 18 -0.94 6.96 -3.15
CA ILE A 18 -2.26 7.37 -2.63
C ILE A 18 -2.08 8.10 -1.30
N THR A 19 -1.36 7.48 -0.39
CA THR A 19 -1.12 8.00 0.96
C THR A 19 0.23 8.69 1.01
N ALA A 20 0.34 9.77 1.79
CA ALA A 20 1.65 10.27 2.18
C ALA A 20 2.41 9.16 2.92
N PRO A 21 3.74 9.03 2.77
CA PRO A 21 4.49 7.96 3.45
C PRO A 21 4.30 8.05 4.97
N VAL A 22 3.57 7.09 5.55
CA VAL A 22 3.35 6.99 7.01
C VAL A 22 4.32 5.98 7.62
N ILE A 23 4.68 4.95 6.87
CA ILE A 23 5.54 3.87 7.34
C ILE A 23 7.00 4.21 7.09
N ASP A 24 7.78 4.29 8.16
CA ASP A 24 9.24 4.30 8.08
C ASP A 24 9.76 2.89 7.81
N TRP A 25 9.78 2.53 6.52
CA TRP A 25 10.28 1.23 6.05
C TRP A 25 11.76 1.01 6.39
N HIS A 26 12.55 2.07 6.52
CA HIS A 26 13.95 1.97 6.89
C HIS A 26 14.09 1.53 8.36
N ASN A 27 13.35 2.18 9.25
CA ASN A 27 13.30 1.83 10.66
C ASN A 27 12.74 0.41 10.86
N LEU A 28 11.69 0.03 10.14
CA LEU A 28 11.14 -1.32 10.21
C LEU A 28 12.17 -2.38 9.78
N ARG A 29 12.89 -2.17 8.67
CA ARG A 29 13.97 -3.06 8.22
C ARG A 29 15.06 -3.20 9.29
N SER A 30 15.47 -2.09 9.90
CA SER A 30 16.46 -2.11 10.98
C SER A 30 15.96 -2.87 12.21
N THR A 31 14.69 -2.67 12.58
CA THR A 31 14.05 -3.33 13.74
C THR A 31 13.97 -4.84 13.56
N ILE A 32 13.62 -5.32 12.37
CA ILE A 32 13.55 -6.76 12.06
C ILE A 32 14.94 -7.36 11.78
N GLY A 33 15.93 -6.53 11.40
CA GLY A 33 17.27 -6.97 11.05
C GLY A 33 17.42 -7.43 9.59
N VAL A 34 16.63 -6.86 8.68
CA VAL A 34 16.58 -7.27 7.26
C VAL A 34 17.85 -6.82 6.51
N PRO A 35 18.62 -7.76 5.93
CA PRO A 35 19.81 -7.44 5.13
C PRO A 35 19.49 -6.51 3.95
N PRO A 36 20.40 -5.63 3.51
CA PRO A 36 20.11 -4.62 2.49
C PRO A 36 19.65 -5.20 1.14
N ASN A 37 20.09 -6.41 0.80
CA ASN A 37 19.77 -7.06 -0.49
C ASN A 37 18.63 -8.09 -0.40
N GLU A 38 17.81 -8.03 0.66
CA GLU A 38 16.72 -8.97 0.90
C GLU A 38 15.39 -8.24 1.13
N THR A 39 14.28 -8.83 0.70
CA THR A 39 12.93 -8.31 1.01
C THR A 39 12.57 -8.66 2.45
N ILE A 40 11.74 -7.82 3.10
CA ILE A 40 11.26 -8.07 4.47
C ILE A 40 10.60 -9.46 4.55
N MET A 41 9.76 -9.81 3.57
CA MET A 41 9.05 -11.09 3.56
C MET A 41 9.97 -12.30 3.36
N ASN A 42 10.99 -12.20 2.50
CA ASN A 42 11.96 -13.28 2.33
C ASN A 42 12.76 -13.49 3.61
N HIS A 43 13.17 -12.40 4.25
CA HIS A 43 13.88 -12.46 5.53
C HIS A 43 13.03 -13.10 6.63
N ILE A 44 11.78 -12.63 6.82
CA ILE A 44 10.86 -13.21 7.81
C ILE A 44 10.69 -14.73 7.60
N ARG A 45 10.57 -15.17 6.34
CA ARG A 45 10.42 -16.60 5.99
C ARG A 45 11.67 -17.43 6.30
N SER A 46 12.86 -16.83 6.31
CA SER A 46 14.12 -17.51 6.61
C SER A 46 14.39 -17.67 8.12
N LEU A 47 13.71 -16.88 8.96
CA LEU A 47 13.84 -16.93 10.42
C LEU A 47 13.31 -18.23 11.04
N SER A 48 13.87 -18.58 12.20
CA SER A 48 13.33 -19.63 13.08
C SER A 48 11.93 -19.28 13.57
N ILE A 49 11.14 -20.28 13.97
CA ILE A 49 9.71 -20.12 14.29
C ILE A 49 9.45 -18.96 15.26
N GLY A 50 10.18 -18.89 16.39
CA GLY A 50 9.99 -17.82 17.38
C GLY A 50 10.34 -16.43 16.84
N LYS A 51 11.44 -16.30 16.10
CA LYS A 51 11.84 -15.02 15.48
C LYS A 51 10.91 -14.60 14.35
N ARG A 52 10.39 -15.56 13.59
CA ARG A 52 9.41 -15.31 12.53
C ARG A 52 8.11 -14.76 13.11
N GLN A 53 7.60 -15.37 14.17
CA GLN A 53 6.39 -14.89 14.84
C GLN A 53 6.54 -13.45 15.32
N GLU A 54 7.67 -13.13 15.95
CA GLU A 54 7.95 -11.78 16.43
C GLU A 54 8.09 -10.77 15.28
N ALA A 55 8.85 -11.12 14.23
CA ALA A 55 9.01 -10.24 13.08
C ALA A 55 7.70 -9.99 12.33
N THR A 56 6.84 -11.02 12.19
CA THR A 56 5.50 -10.88 11.62
C THR A 56 4.62 -9.98 12.47
N ARG A 57 4.70 -10.07 13.81
CA ARG A 57 3.95 -9.20 14.73
C ARG A 57 4.39 -7.74 14.59
N ILE A 58 5.70 -7.49 14.58
CA ILE A 58 6.27 -6.14 14.39
C ILE A 58 5.84 -5.54 13.05
N LEU A 59 5.89 -6.32 11.97
CA LEU A 59 5.43 -5.91 10.65
C LEU A 59 3.95 -5.51 10.70
N LEU A 60 3.08 -6.38 11.20
CA LEU A 60 1.64 -6.12 11.29
C LEU A 60 1.32 -4.88 12.13
N GLU A 61 1.96 -4.70 13.29
CA GLU A 61 1.75 -3.53 14.14
C GLU A 61 2.23 -2.23 13.48
N THR A 62 3.27 -2.31 12.65
CA THR A 62 3.78 -1.15 11.90
C THR A 62 2.81 -0.79 10.77
N GLU A 63 2.34 -1.79 10.01
CA GLU A 63 1.34 -1.60 8.96
C GLU A 63 0.03 -1.04 9.52
N MET A 64 -0.46 -1.57 10.65
CA MET A 64 -1.68 -1.09 11.31
C MET A 64 -1.54 0.35 11.81
N ARG A 65 -0.40 0.72 12.41
CA ARG A 65 -0.12 2.12 12.76
C ARG A 65 -0.06 3.03 11.54
N GLY A 66 0.42 2.52 10.41
CA GLY A 66 0.39 3.21 9.12
C GLY A 66 -1.01 3.54 8.61
N THR A 67 -2.07 2.92 9.17
CA THR A 67 -3.48 3.23 8.85
C THR A 67 -4.10 4.32 9.73
N GLU A 68 -3.40 4.79 10.76
CA GLU A 68 -3.90 5.84 11.65
C GLU A 68 -3.49 7.22 11.15
N GLY A 69 -4.46 8.13 10.97
CA GLY A 69 -4.18 9.52 10.55
C GLY A 69 -3.69 9.65 9.10
N VAL A 70 -4.10 8.74 8.22
CA VAL A 70 -3.69 8.74 6.81
C VAL A 70 -4.02 10.07 6.15
N ALA A 71 -2.97 10.78 5.75
CA ALA A 71 -3.06 11.92 4.85
C ALA A 71 -2.94 11.43 3.41
N LEU A 72 -3.78 11.96 2.53
CA LEU A 72 -3.62 11.77 1.10
C LEU A 72 -2.38 12.52 0.61
N ASN A 73 -1.72 11.97 -0.41
CA ASN A 73 -0.70 12.71 -1.12
C ASN A 73 -1.30 13.93 -1.83
N ALA A 74 -0.50 14.99 -1.96
CA ALA A 74 -0.91 16.17 -2.72
C ALA A 74 -1.26 15.79 -4.17
N GLY A 75 -2.39 16.31 -4.68
CA GLY A 75 -2.86 15.99 -6.02
C GLY A 75 -3.77 14.77 -6.13
N PHE A 76 -3.90 13.96 -5.07
CA PHE A 76 -4.63 12.69 -5.16
C PHE A 76 -6.15 12.89 -5.29
N GLU A 77 -6.72 13.87 -4.59
CA GLU A 77 -8.16 14.17 -4.71
C GLU A 77 -8.51 14.70 -6.11
N GLU A 78 -7.65 15.54 -6.70
CA GLU A 78 -7.82 16.01 -8.07
C GLU A 78 -7.68 14.85 -9.07
N LEU A 79 -6.74 13.92 -8.85
CA LEU A 79 -6.58 12.73 -9.66
C LEU A 79 -7.83 11.85 -9.63
N VAL A 80 -8.38 11.60 -8.45
CA VAL A 80 -9.63 10.84 -8.26
C VAL A 80 -10.79 11.47 -9.02
N THR A 81 -10.89 12.80 -9.00
CA THR A 81 -11.91 13.54 -9.74
C THR A 81 -11.76 13.28 -11.24
N LYS A 82 -10.53 13.35 -11.77
CA LYS A 82 -10.26 13.08 -13.19
C LYS A 82 -10.53 11.63 -13.57
N ILE A 83 -10.13 10.67 -12.75
CA ILE A 83 -10.41 9.24 -12.96
C ILE A 83 -11.92 9.01 -13.15
N ARG A 84 -12.75 9.65 -12.31
CA ARG A 84 -14.21 9.57 -12.38
C ARG A 84 -14.76 10.26 -13.63
N GLU A 85 -14.28 11.46 -13.96
CA GLU A 85 -14.69 12.21 -15.16
C GLU A 85 -14.43 11.44 -16.46
N TYR A 86 -13.31 10.69 -16.52
CA TYR A 86 -12.92 9.89 -17.69
C TYR A 86 -13.42 8.45 -17.64
N GLU A 87 -14.22 8.07 -16.63
CA GLU A 87 -14.77 6.72 -16.44
C GLU A 87 -13.69 5.61 -16.49
N LEU A 88 -12.50 5.89 -15.94
CA LEU A 88 -11.38 4.95 -15.98
C LEU A 88 -11.57 3.82 -14.97
N MET A 89 -11.29 2.59 -15.40
CA MET A 89 -11.17 1.45 -14.47
C MET A 89 -10.00 1.68 -13.52
N THR A 90 -10.16 1.38 -12.23
CA THR A 90 -9.09 1.61 -11.24
C THR A 90 -8.86 0.39 -10.35
N ALA A 91 -7.59 0.05 -10.15
CA ALA A 91 -7.16 -0.97 -9.20
C ALA A 91 -6.03 -0.44 -8.30
N VAL A 92 -5.91 -0.99 -7.11
CA VAL A 92 -4.78 -0.76 -6.20
C VAL A 92 -3.96 -2.05 -6.12
N VAL A 93 -2.65 -1.93 -6.33
CA VAL A 93 -1.68 -3.03 -6.17
C VAL A 93 -0.67 -2.60 -5.13
N THR A 94 -0.63 -3.32 -4.00
CA THR A 94 0.28 -3.01 -2.90
C THR A 94 0.72 -4.29 -2.21
N ASN A 95 1.95 -4.30 -1.70
CA ASN A 95 2.47 -5.40 -0.89
C ASN A 95 2.08 -5.30 0.60
N ASN A 96 1.30 -4.28 0.98
CA ASN A 96 0.78 -4.09 2.33
C ASN A 96 -0.31 -5.09 2.68
N HIS A 97 -0.51 -5.33 3.97
CA HIS A 97 -1.60 -6.19 4.45
C HIS A 97 -2.98 -5.72 3.95
N GLY A 98 -3.72 -6.62 3.27
CA GLY A 98 -5.01 -6.29 2.68
C GLY A 98 -6.04 -5.68 3.63
N ALA A 99 -6.12 -6.19 4.87
CA ALA A 99 -7.05 -5.67 5.88
C ALA A 99 -6.74 -4.22 6.30
N ALA A 100 -5.45 -3.87 6.38
CA ALA A 100 -5.00 -2.51 6.66
C ALA A 100 -5.39 -1.58 5.50
N MET A 101 -5.16 -2.03 4.26
CA MET A 101 -5.42 -1.23 3.06
C MET A 101 -6.92 -1.04 2.78
N GLN A 102 -7.74 -2.05 3.09
CA GLN A 102 -9.19 -1.92 3.01
C GLN A 102 -9.70 -0.79 3.92
N ARG A 103 -9.15 -0.68 5.14
CA ARG A 103 -9.50 0.39 6.09
C ARG A 103 -9.16 1.78 5.54
N VAL A 104 -8.02 1.91 4.86
CA VAL A 104 -7.60 3.17 4.22
C VAL A 104 -8.54 3.54 3.07
N ILE A 105 -8.89 2.58 2.22
CA ILE A 105 -9.78 2.80 1.07
C ILE A 105 -11.20 3.20 1.52
N GLU A 106 -11.69 2.59 2.60
CA GLU A 106 -12.97 2.95 3.21
C GLU A 106 -12.96 4.40 3.76
N GLN A 107 -11.86 4.84 4.37
CA GLN A 107 -11.72 6.20 4.91
C GLN A 107 -11.73 7.29 3.82
N ILE A 108 -11.16 6.99 2.64
CA ILE A 108 -11.02 7.95 1.54
C ILE A 108 -12.22 7.93 0.57
N GLY A 109 -13.23 7.08 0.81
CA GLY A 109 -14.48 7.05 0.06
C GLY A 109 -14.32 6.62 -1.41
N LEU A 110 -13.37 5.72 -1.68
CA LEU A 110 -13.09 5.22 -3.02
C LEU A 110 -13.46 3.75 -3.17
N SER A 111 -13.94 3.38 -4.35
CA SER A 111 -14.32 2.01 -4.70
C SER A 111 -13.24 1.43 -5.61
N PHE A 112 -12.20 0.84 -5.03
CA PHE A 112 -11.11 0.24 -5.79
C PHE A 112 -11.09 -1.28 -5.63
N VAL A 113 -10.70 -1.98 -6.70
CA VAL A 113 -10.32 -3.40 -6.60
C VAL A 113 -8.93 -3.46 -6.00
N ILE A 114 -8.78 -4.10 -4.85
CA ILE A 114 -7.47 -4.32 -4.20
C ILE A 114 -6.92 -5.67 -4.66
N ALA A 115 -5.72 -5.65 -5.22
CA ALA A 115 -4.89 -6.85 -5.42
C ALA A 115 -3.66 -6.75 -4.51
N ILE A 116 -3.40 -7.81 -3.75
CA ILE A 116 -2.32 -7.93 -2.75
C ILE A 116 -1.29 -8.95 -3.24
#